data_AF-A0AAN8N534-F1
#
_entry.id   AF-A0AAN8N534-F1
#
_cell.length_a   1.000
_cell.length_b   1.000
_cell.length_c   1.000
_cell.angle_alpha   90.00
_cell.angle_beta   90.00
_cell.angle_gamma   90.00
#
_symmetry.space_group_name_H-M   'P 1'
#
loop_
_entity.id
_entity.type
_entity.pdbx_description
1 polymer ?
#
loop_
_entity_poly.entity_id
_entity_poly.type
_entity_poly.pdbx_seq_one_letter_code
_entity_poly.pdbx_strand_id
1 'polypeptide(L)'
;MSENTYFSPPSVSPATGAKLESIPEGIVPTTSSCTVSTDKVTLIPISSKERLDAKIGLLRDMIKHMETFNDYDGDKVAIAKLAARVVNEFDNDIIHVYNLSLKIVTDTSREIETLTYISLENLHLYSSRYKTILDSIIDIPTLIKAAIDSNILNHLPAQESIGYKTKLESRTVKLTVLRSEVENKLISVEAKIDHERRLAFDDDFTLVSRKKPVKREDPNPYDTRPKRFQSSHY
;
A
#
# COMPACT_ATOMS: atom_id res chain seq x y z
N MET A 1 24.02 30.72 -59.65
CA MET A 1 23.67 29.89 -60.82
C MET A 1 23.92 28.45 -60.43
N SER A 2 22.86 27.66 -60.54
CA SER A 2 22.72 26.31 -60.00
C SER A 2 23.12 25.30 -61.05
N GLU A 3 23.92 24.29 -60.72
CA GLU A 3 23.93 23.03 -61.46
C GLU A 3 24.01 21.83 -60.51
N ASN A 4 23.06 20.92 -60.76
CA ASN A 4 22.82 19.66 -60.08
C ASN A 4 23.92 18.65 -60.37
N THR A 5 24.24 17.80 -59.41
CA THR A 5 24.79 16.48 -59.72
C THR A 5 24.11 15.42 -58.86
N TYR A 6 23.60 14.42 -59.55
CA TYR A 6 22.61 13.45 -59.12
C TYR A 6 23.18 12.38 -58.18
N PHE A 7 22.40 12.07 -57.14
CA PHE A 7 22.51 10.87 -56.31
C PHE A 7 22.11 9.62 -57.13
N SER A 8 22.91 8.56 -57.06
CA SER A 8 22.54 7.22 -57.52
C SER A 8 22.17 6.35 -56.31
N PRO A 9 21.00 5.68 -56.29
CA PRO A 9 20.65 4.71 -55.25
C PRO A 9 21.19 3.31 -55.57
N PRO A 10 21.49 2.48 -54.56
CA PRO A 10 21.89 1.09 -54.78
C PRO A 10 20.71 0.21 -55.24
N SER A 11 20.99 -0.54 -56.30
CA SER A 11 20.18 -1.60 -56.91
C SER A 11 19.84 -2.71 -55.93
N VAL A 12 18.55 -3.02 -55.79
CA VAL A 12 18.03 -4.18 -55.04
C VAL A 12 17.68 -5.28 -56.04
N SER A 13 18.38 -6.41 -55.96
CA SER A 13 18.08 -7.60 -56.76
C SER A 13 16.83 -8.33 -56.23
N PRO A 14 15.96 -8.86 -57.10
CA PRO A 14 14.79 -9.63 -56.68
C PRO A 14 15.18 -11.07 -56.32
N ALA A 15 14.95 -11.47 -55.07
CA ALA A 15 15.06 -12.87 -54.66
C ALA A 15 13.93 -13.68 -55.32
N THR A 16 14.35 -14.65 -56.12
CA THR A 16 13.53 -15.58 -56.89
C THR A 16 12.78 -16.55 -55.96
N GLY A 17 11.54 -16.88 -56.34
CA GLY A 17 10.53 -17.52 -55.51
C GLY A 17 10.89 -18.91 -54.97
N ALA A 18 10.49 -19.14 -53.73
CA ALA A 18 10.31 -20.47 -53.16
C ALA A 18 8.85 -20.89 -53.36
N LYS A 19 8.72 -22.03 -54.04
CA LYS A 19 7.50 -22.75 -54.40
C LYS A 19 6.80 -23.25 -53.12
N LEU A 20 5.50 -22.99 -52.99
CA LEU A 20 4.65 -23.54 -51.94
C LEU A 20 4.50 -25.05 -52.15
N GLU A 21 4.98 -25.86 -51.20
CA GLU A 21 4.66 -27.28 -51.10
C GLU A 21 3.48 -27.47 -50.13
N SER A 22 2.56 -28.34 -50.53
CA SER A 22 1.28 -28.63 -49.90
C SER A 22 1.40 -29.43 -48.60
N ILE A 23 0.47 -29.16 -47.68
CA ILE A 23 0.27 -29.79 -46.37
C ILE A 23 -0.07 -31.29 -46.53
N PRO A 24 0.63 -32.22 -45.86
CA PRO A 24 0.11 -33.54 -45.60
C PRO A 24 -0.65 -33.57 -44.26
N GLU A 25 -1.92 -33.97 -44.32
CA GLU A 25 -2.76 -34.26 -43.17
C GLU A 25 -2.22 -35.47 -42.39
N GLY A 26 -2.20 -35.33 -41.05
CA GLY A 26 -2.36 -36.43 -40.10
C GLY A 26 -1.20 -37.42 -39.97
N ILE A 27 -0.53 -37.40 -38.82
CA ILE A 27 -0.38 -38.54 -37.89
C ILE A 27 0.34 -38.00 -36.64
N VAL A 28 -0.27 -38.29 -35.48
CA VAL A 28 0.16 -37.91 -34.12
C VAL A 28 1.53 -38.53 -33.79
N PRO A 29 2.41 -37.78 -33.09
CA PRO A 29 3.31 -38.42 -32.14
C PRO A 29 3.37 -37.72 -30.78
N THR A 30 3.10 -38.54 -29.77
CA THR A 30 3.47 -38.48 -28.36
C THR A 30 4.62 -37.52 -28.03
N THR A 31 4.32 -36.50 -27.23
CA THR A 31 5.28 -35.65 -26.54
C THR A 31 6.00 -36.46 -25.44
N SER A 32 7.22 -36.91 -25.75
CA SER A 32 8.20 -37.25 -24.71
C SER A 32 8.82 -35.93 -24.21
N SER A 33 8.26 -35.37 -23.14
CA SER A 33 8.76 -34.15 -22.51
C SER A 33 10.07 -34.44 -21.78
N CYS A 34 11.16 -33.89 -22.32
CA CYS A 34 12.41 -33.70 -21.60
C CYS A 34 12.12 -32.74 -20.42
N THR A 35 12.22 -33.25 -19.19
CA THR A 35 12.06 -32.47 -17.97
C THR A 35 13.34 -31.66 -17.76
N VAL A 36 13.40 -30.47 -18.38
CA VAL A 36 14.22 -29.40 -17.84
C VAL A 36 13.49 -28.89 -16.62
N SER A 37 14.02 -29.24 -15.45
CA SER A 37 13.64 -28.72 -14.14
C SER A 37 13.75 -27.19 -14.15
N THR A 38 12.66 -26.56 -14.57
CA THR A 38 12.35 -25.20 -14.16
C THR A 38 11.90 -25.33 -12.72
N ASP A 39 12.76 -24.92 -11.80
CA ASP A 39 12.35 -24.58 -10.44
C ASP A 39 11.27 -23.52 -10.56
N LYS A 40 10.01 -23.98 -10.62
CA LYS A 40 8.85 -23.19 -10.24
C LYS A 40 9.04 -22.94 -8.75
N VAL A 41 9.80 -21.89 -8.43
CA VAL A 41 9.64 -21.20 -7.16
C VAL A 41 8.15 -20.86 -7.11
N THR A 42 7.42 -21.63 -6.31
CA THR A 42 6.04 -21.37 -5.96
C THR A 42 6.05 -20.01 -5.28
N LEU A 43 5.88 -18.95 -6.07
CA LEU A 43 5.68 -17.60 -5.59
C LEU A 43 4.34 -17.59 -4.87
N ILE A 44 4.39 -17.93 -3.59
CA ILE A 44 3.34 -17.59 -2.63
C ILE A 44 3.04 -16.10 -2.87
N PRO A 45 1.77 -15.70 -3.04
CA PRO A 45 1.45 -14.31 -3.24
C PRO A 45 1.92 -13.52 -2.01
N ILE A 46 3.06 -12.84 -2.17
CA ILE A 46 3.64 -11.97 -1.15
C ILE A 46 2.55 -10.96 -0.77
N SER A 47 2.15 -10.97 0.49
CA SER A 47 1.13 -10.08 1.04
C SER A 47 1.55 -8.62 0.82
N SER A 48 0.60 -7.69 0.69
CA SER A 48 0.91 -6.28 0.49
C SER A 48 1.82 -5.70 1.59
N LYS A 49 1.74 -6.27 2.80
CA LYS A 49 2.65 -6.00 3.92
C LYS A 49 4.08 -6.41 3.60
N GLU A 50 4.31 -7.67 3.25
CA GLU A 50 5.65 -8.17 2.95
C GLU A 50 6.28 -7.44 1.76
N ARG A 51 5.48 -7.02 0.77
CA ARG A 51 5.96 -6.17 -0.34
C ARG A 51 6.41 -4.79 0.14
N LEU A 52 5.68 -4.21 1.10
CA LEU A 52 5.99 -2.91 1.68
C LEU A 52 7.27 -2.99 2.51
N ASP A 53 7.37 -4.00 3.37
CA ASP A 53 8.55 -4.26 4.20
C ASP A 53 9.80 -4.53 3.35
N ALA A 54 9.67 -5.35 2.29
CA ALA A 54 10.75 -5.59 1.34
C ALA A 54 11.23 -4.30 0.66
N LYS A 55 10.28 -3.42 0.26
CA LYS A 55 10.63 -2.13 -0.35
C LYS A 55 11.31 -1.17 0.62
N ILE A 56 10.92 -1.16 1.88
CA ILE A 56 11.61 -0.38 2.91
C ILE A 56 13.01 -0.92 3.17
N GLY A 57 13.17 -2.25 3.20
CA GLY A 57 14.49 -2.89 3.26
C GLY A 57 15.39 -2.44 2.12
N LEU A 58 14.88 -2.45 0.87
CA LEU A 58 15.61 -1.96 -0.29
C LEU A 58 16.00 -0.48 -0.14
N LEU A 59 15.08 0.40 0.29
CA LEU A 59 15.40 1.81 0.51
C LEU A 59 16.51 2.00 1.54
N ARG A 60 16.52 1.23 2.63
CA ARG A 60 17.59 1.28 3.65
C ARG A 60 18.94 0.86 3.07
N ASP A 61 18.97 -0.17 2.24
CA ASP A 61 20.21 -0.62 1.60
C ASP A 61 20.69 0.36 0.51
N MET A 62 19.78 1.00 -0.21
CA MET A 62 20.10 2.07 -1.16
C MET A 62 20.71 3.27 -0.45
N ILE A 63 20.22 3.66 0.73
CA ILE A 63 20.83 4.74 1.52
C ILE A 63 22.27 4.41 1.88
N LYS A 64 22.55 3.20 2.39
CA LYS A 64 23.93 2.77 2.68
C LYS A 64 24.81 2.86 1.42
N HIS A 65 24.28 2.46 0.27
CA HIS A 65 25.00 2.57 -0.99
C HIS A 65 25.25 4.04 -1.39
N MET A 66 24.28 4.93 -1.19
CA MET A 66 24.42 6.38 -1.46
C MET A 66 25.42 7.05 -0.51
N GLU A 67 25.47 6.64 0.77
CA GLU A 67 26.41 7.17 1.77
C GLU A 67 27.85 6.73 1.52
N THR A 68 28.02 5.52 0.99
CA THR A 68 29.34 4.96 0.62
C THR A 68 29.76 5.30 -0.81
N PHE A 69 28.95 6.09 -1.52
CA PHE A 69 29.24 6.50 -2.89
C PHE A 69 30.46 7.44 -2.90
N ASN A 70 31.60 6.90 -3.33
CA ASN A 70 32.87 7.61 -3.38
C ASN A 70 33.27 7.95 -4.81
N ASP A 71 34.09 8.98 -4.95
CA ASP A 71 34.81 9.25 -6.19
C ASP A 71 35.73 8.07 -6.52
N TYR A 72 35.38 7.32 -7.56
CA TYR A 72 36.30 6.38 -8.19
C TYR A 72 37.23 7.16 -9.15
N ASP A 73 38.45 6.68 -9.39
CA ASP A 73 39.38 7.21 -10.42
C ASP A 73 38.83 6.96 -11.85
N GLY A 74 37.68 7.53 -12.16
CA GLY A 74 36.91 7.31 -13.37
C GLY A 74 36.48 8.61 -14.05
N ASP A 75 35.93 8.48 -15.24
CA ASP A 75 35.35 9.60 -16.00
C ASP A 75 34.23 10.26 -15.18
N LYS A 76 34.38 11.56 -14.89
CA LYS A 76 33.40 12.37 -14.14
C LYS A 76 32.00 12.30 -14.76
N VAL A 77 31.90 12.19 -16.07
CA VAL A 77 30.61 12.06 -16.77
C VAL A 77 29.96 10.71 -16.47
N ALA A 78 30.75 9.63 -16.39
CA ALA A 78 30.25 8.31 -16.03
C ALA A 78 29.79 8.27 -14.56
N ILE A 79 30.53 8.90 -13.65
CA ILE A 79 30.18 9.01 -12.23
C ILE A 79 28.86 9.78 -12.07
N ALA A 80 28.71 10.93 -12.73
CA ALA A 80 27.47 11.72 -12.70
C ALA A 80 26.26 10.91 -13.21
N LYS A 81 26.42 10.14 -14.30
CA LYS A 81 25.36 9.26 -14.82
C LYS A 81 24.98 8.15 -13.84
N LEU A 82 25.97 7.57 -13.15
CA LEU A 82 25.72 6.54 -12.15
C LEU A 82 24.99 7.13 -10.93
N ALA A 83 25.46 8.26 -10.42
CA ALA A 83 24.82 9.00 -9.34
C ALA A 83 23.36 9.32 -9.67
N ALA A 84 23.10 9.82 -10.88
CA ALA A 84 21.75 10.15 -11.33
C ALA A 84 20.85 8.91 -11.37
N ARG A 85 21.39 7.77 -11.82
CA ARG A 85 20.66 6.49 -11.83
C ARG A 85 20.28 6.05 -10.43
N VAL A 86 21.22 6.03 -9.50
CA VAL A 86 20.98 5.59 -8.11
C VAL A 86 19.94 6.49 -7.43
N VAL A 87 20.05 7.81 -7.57
CA VAL A 87 19.08 8.77 -7.00
C VAL A 87 17.69 8.59 -7.62
N ASN A 88 17.63 8.35 -8.93
CA ASN A 88 16.36 8.15 -9.63
C ASN A 88 15.70 6.82 -9.24
N GLU A 89 16.47 5.73 -9.09
CA GLU A 89 15.97 4.46 -8.56
C GLU A 89 15.41 4.65 -7.15
N PHE A 90 16.09 5.44 -6.30
CA PHE A 90 15.64 5.72 -4.95
C PHE A 90 14.31 6.51 -4.93
N ASP A 91 14.16 7.56 -5.74
CA ASP A 91 12.88 8.29 -5.88
C ASP A 91 11.77 7.36 -6.40
N ASN A 92 12.06 6.50 -7.37
CA ASN A 92 11.07 5.54 -7.88
C ASN A 92 10.62 4.56 -6.80
N ASP A 93 11.53 4.05 -5.97
CA ASP A 93 11.16 3.14 -4.89
C ASP A 93 10.35 3.85 -3.79
N ILE A 94 10.64 5.12 -3.49
CA ILE A 94 9.78 5.95 -2.63
C ILE A 94 8.37 6.07 -3.21
N ILE A 95 8.24 6.31 -4.52
CA ILE A 95 6.95 6.38 -5.20
C ILE A 95 6.20 5.05 -5.07
N HIS A 96 6.90 3.93 -5.24
CA HIS A 96 6.29 2.61 -5.09
C HIS A 96 5.78 2.36 -3.67
N VAL A 97 6.57 2.71 -2.66
CA VAL A 97 6.16 2.60 -1.24
C VAL A 97 4.95 3.48 -0.94
N TYR A 98 4.95 4.72 -1.42
CA TYR A 98 3.81 5.63 -1.26
C TYR A 98 2.55 5.07 -1.92
N ASN A 99 2.64 4.61 -3.17
CA ASN A 99 1.50 4.08 -3.92
C ASN A 99 0.95 2.79 -3.29
N LEU A 100 1.83 1.91 -2.82
CA LEU A 100 1.42 0.68 -2.15
C LEU A 100 0.70 0.98 -0.84
N SER A 101 1.24 1.90 -0.04
CA SER A 101 0.63 2.36 1.21
C SER A 101 -0.75 2.97 0.96
N LEU A 102 -0.84 3.90 -0.01
CA LEU A 102 -2.10 4.54 -0.39
C LEU A 102 -3.14 3.52 -0.87
N LYS A 103 -2.72 2.52 -1.64
CA LYS A 103 -3.60 1.44 -2.10
C LYS A 103 -4.16 0.65 -0.92
N ILE A 104 -3.32 0.21 0.02
CA ILE A 104 -3.78 -0.54 1.19
C ILE A 104 -4.75 0.31 2.03
N VAL A 105 -4.46 1.60 2.22
CA VAL A 105 -5.35 2.54 2.93
C VAL A 105 -6.70 2.66 2.24
N THR A 106 -6.70 2.83 0.91
CA THR A 106 -7.91 2.99 0.10
C THR A 106 -8.74 1.72 0.10
N ASP A 107 -8.11 0.56 -0.14
CA ASP A 107 -8.77 -0.75 -0.16
C ASP A 107 -9.39 -1.05 1.22
N THR A 108 -8.64 -0.81 2.31
CA THR A 108 -9.15 -0.99 3.68
C THR A 108 -10.30 -0.05 4.00
N SER A 109 -10.21 1.22 3.58
CA SER A 109 -11.29 2.20 3.81
C SER A 109 -12.56 1.79 3.06
N ARG A 110 -12.40 1.35 1.82
CA ARG A 110 -13.50 0.87 0.99
C ARG A 110 -14.15 -0.37 1.59
N GLU A 111 -13.37 -1.33 2.08
CA GLU A 111 -13.89 -2.50 2.78
C GLU A 111 -14.76 -2.07 3.98
N ILE A 112 -14.29 -1.13 4.81
CA ILE A 112 -15.04 -0.58 5.94
C ILE A 112 -16.34 0.09 5.48
N GLU A 113 -16.30 0.91 4.42
CA GLU A 113 -17.46 1.67 3.93
C GLU A 113 -18.53 0.79 3.28
N THR A 114 -18.13 -0.33 2.67
CA THR A 114 -19.06 -1.27 2.01
C THR A 114 -19.85 -2.14 2.99
N LEU A 115 -19.36 -2.28 4.22
CA LEU A 115 -19.97 -3.14 5.23
C LEU A 115 -21.01 -2.35 6.03
N THR A 116 -22.28 -2.80 5.98
CA THR A 116 -23.37 -2.23 6.79
C THR A 116 -23.19 -2.53 8.29
N TYR A 117 -22.54 -3.65 8.61
CA TYR A 117 -22.17 -4.05 9.96
C TYR A 117 -20.74 -4.61 9.96
N ILE A 118 -19.93 -4.19 10.92
CA ILE A 118 -18.53 -4.60 11.04
C ILE A 118 -18.36 -5.28 12.40
N SER A 119 -18.02 -6.56 12.38
CA SER A 119 -17.72 -7.30 13.61
C SER A 119 -16.47 -6.75 14.31
N LEU A 120 -16.40 -6.95 15.63
CA LEU A 120 -15.23 -6.57 16.43
C LEU A 120 -13.92 -7.19 15.91
N GLU A 121 -13.98 -8.44 15.43
CA GLU A 121 -12.85 -9.12 14.81
C GLU A 121 -12.34 -8.40 13.55
N ASN A 122 -13.25 -7.98 12.67
CA ASN A 122 -12.91 -7.22 11.47
C ASN A 122 -12.35 -5.84 11.83
N LEU A 123 -12.88 -5.16 12.86
CA LEU A 123 -12.32 -3.90 13.33
C LEU A 123 -10.88 -4.07 13.84
N HIS A 124 -10.58 -5.14 14.58
CA HIS A 124 -9.23 -5.46 15.01
C HIS A 124 -8.29 -5.73 13.82
N LEU A 125 -8.77 -6.45 12.81
CA LEU A 125 -8.03 -6.65 11.56
C LEU A 125 -7.70 -5.32 10.86
N TYR A 126 -8.68 -4.43 10.72
CA TYR A 126 -8.47 -3.12 10.09
C TYR A 126 -7.52 -2.23 10.89
N SER A 127 -7.64 -2.22 12.22
CA SER A 127 -6.69 -1.53 13.11
C SER A 127 -5.26 -2.04 12.90
N SER A 128 -5.07 -3.35 12.83
CA SER A 128 -3.76 -3.98 12.58
C SER A 128 -3.18 -3.62 11.20
N ARG A 129 -4.03 -3.55 10.17
CA ARG A 129 -3.62 -3.11 8.82
C ARG A 129 -3.12 -1.66 8.84
N TYR A 130 -3.85 -0.73 9.46
CA TYR A 130 -3.42 0.66 9.56
C TYR A 130 -2.14 0.82 10.39
N LYS A 131 -2.01 0.09 11.51
CA LYS A 131 -0.77 0.07 12.32
C LYS A 131 0.43 -0.40 11.50
N THR A 132 0.28 -1.49 10.76
CA THR A 132 1.33 -1.98 9.87
C THR A 132 1.78 -0.91 8.88
N ILE A 133 0.84 -0.19 8.24
CA ILE A 133 1.20 0.87 7.29
C ILE A 133 1.95 2.00 8.01
N LEU A 134 1.51 2.41 9.19
CA LEU A 134 2.19 3.45 9.99
C LEU A 134 3.62 3.06 10.33
N ASP A 135 3.82 1.85 10.85
CA ASP A 135 5.13 1.31 11.19
C ASP A 135 6.05 1.26 9.96
N SER A 136 5.49 0.98 8.79
CA SER A 136 6.22 0.97 7.53
C SER A 136 6.61 2.38 7.05
N ILE A 137 5.72 3.37 7.13
CA ILE A 137 5.97 4.70 6.53
C ILE A 137 6.71 5.67 7.44
N ILE A 138 6.83 5.38 8.74
CA ILE A 138 7.44 6.29 9.73
C ILE A 138 8.91 6.60 9.44
N ASP A 139 9.64 5.63 8.88
CA ASP A 139 11.08 5.75 8.61
C ASP A 139 11.39 6.43 7.28
N ILE A 140 10.43 6.52 6.35
CA ILE A 140 10.75 6.98 4.99
C ILE A 140 11.22 8.45 4.95
N PRO A 141 10.61 9.40 5.70
CA PRO A 141 11.12 10.77 5.77
C PRO A 141 12.58 10.88 6.21
N THR A 142 13.03 10.02 7.14
CA THR A 142 14.41 10.04 7.62
C THR A 142 15.36 9.47 6.57
N LEU A 143 14.95 8.43 5.84
CA LEU A 143 15.69 7.90 4.69
C LEU A 143 15.81 8.95 3.57
N ILE A 144 14.72 9.66 3.25
CA ILE A 144 14.76 10.74 2.25
C ILE A 144 15.75 11.82 2.67
N LYS A 145 15.74 12.23 3.94
CA LYS A 145 16.68 13.22 4.47
C LYS A 145 18.13 12.73 4.33
N ALA A 146 18.41 11.47 4.67
CA ALA A 146 19.74 10.87 4.50
C ALA A 146 20.18 10.88 3.02
N ALA A 147 19.29 10.58 2.07
CA ALA A 147 19.60 10.69 0.65
C ALA A 147 19.93 12.13 0.21
N ILE A 148 19.20 13.12 0.71
CA ILE A 148 19.43 14.55 0.40
C ILE A 148 20.78 15.02 0.96
N ASP A 149 21.12 14.56 2.17
CA ASP A 149 22.36 14.91 2.87
C ASP A 149 23.57 14.12 2.36
N SER A 150 23.36 13.05 1.59
CA SER A 150 24.43 12.22 1.03
C SER A 150 25.24 12.95 -0.04
N ASN A 151 26.52 12.57 -0.16
CA ASN A 151 27.45 13.18 -1.10
C ASN A 151 27.13 12.86 -2.57
N ILE A 152 26.29 11.85 -2.83
CA ILE A 152 25.99 11.40 -4.20
C ILE A 152 25.45 12.54 -5.10
N LEU A 153 24.72 13.48 -4.50
CA LEU A 153 24.14 14.62 -5.19
C LEU A 153 25.17 15.69 -5.59
N ASN A 154 26.38 15.65 -5.03
CA ASN A 154 27.48 16.55 -5.38
C ASN A 154 28.14 16.16 -6.72
N HIS A 155 27.97 14.92 -7.18
CA HIS A 155 28.46 14.47 -8.48
C HIS A 155 27.52 14.83 -9.64
N LEU A 156 26.36 15.41 -9.35
CA LEU A 156 25.40 15.85 -10.35
C LEU A 156 25.61 17.32 -10.72
N PRO A 157 25.24 17.73 -11.95
CA PRO A 157 25.13 19.14 -12.29
C PRO A 157 24.21 19.87 -11.30
N ALA A 158 24.54 21.11 -10.95
CA ALA A 158 23.82 21.87 -9.92
C ALA A 158 22.30 21.91 -10.16
N GLN A 159 21.86 22.08 -11.40
CA GLN A 159 20.44 22.10 -11.76
C GLN A 159 19.74 20.75 -11.51
N GLU A 160 20.40 19.63 -11.82
CA GLU A 160 19.85 18.29 -11.59
C GLU A 160 19.80 17.97 -10.09
N SER A 161 20.88 18.30 -9.37
CA SER A 161 20.96 18.12 -7.92
C SER A 161 19.83 18.85 -7.20
N ILE A 162 19.59 20.13 -7.53
CA ILE A 162 18.46 20.91 -7.00
C ILE A 162 17.12 20.27 -7.38
N GLY A 163 16.99 19.81 -8.63
CA GLY A 163 15.78 19.13 -9.10
C GLY A 163 15.44 17.88 -8.29
N TYR A 164 16.43 17.05 -7.96
CA TYR A 164 16.23 15.87 -7.11
C TYR A 164 15.90 16.24 -5.66
N LYS A 165 16.60 17.22 -5.07
CA LYS A 165 16.31 17.68 -3.71
C LYS A 165 14.86 18.15 -3.56
N THR A 166 14.41 19.04 -4.44
CA THR A 166 13.03 19.54 -4.43
C THR A 166 11.99 18.42 -4.62
N LYS A 167 12.27 17.44 -5.49
CA LYS A 167 11.39 16.28 -5.66
C LYS A 167 11.29 15.45 -4.39
N LEU A 168 12.43 15.11 -3.79
CA LEU A 168 12.52 14.31 -2.57
C LEU A 168 11.87 15.01 -1.37
N GLU A 169 12.06 16.32 -1.22
CA GLU A 169 11.35 17.15 -0.22
C GLU A 169 9.83 17.11 -0.44
N SER A 170 9.37 17.22 -1.69
CA SER A 170 7.94 17.07 -2.02
C SER A 170 7.41 15.68 -1.66
N ARG A 171 8.20 14.61 -1.82
CA ARG A 171 7.82 13.26 -1.38
C ARG A 171 7.65 13.18 0.13
N THR A 172 8.55 13.82 0.88
CA THR A 172 8.47 13.89 2.34
C THR A 172 7.15 14.50 2.79
N VAL A 173 6.73 15.61 2.18
CA VAL A 173 5.44 16.24 2.49
C VAL A 173 4.27 15.30 2.20
N LYS A 174 4.26 14.62 1.04
CA LYS A 174 3.20 13.67 0.68
C LYS A 174 3.10 12.50 1.65
N LEU A 175 4.23 11.98 2.11
CA LEU A 175 4.28 10.90 3.10
C LEU A 175 3.76 11.37 4.47
N THR A 176 4.10 12.59 4.88
CA THR A 176 3.55 13.17 6.11
C THR A 176 2.03 13.31 6.03
N VAL A 177 1.48 13.76 4.90
CA VAL A 177 0.02 13.84 4.69
C VAL A 177 -0.62 12.45 4.76
N LEU A 178 -0.05 11.47 4.06
CA LEU A 178 -0.55 10.09 4.09
C LEU A 178 -0.51 9.52 5.50
N ARG A 179 0.58 9.75 6.25
CA ARG A 179 0.71 9.33 7.64
C ARG A 179 -0.42 9.90 8.49
N SER A 180 -0.66 11.22 8.43
CA SER A 180 -1.75 11.85 9.17
C SER A 180 -3.12 11.27 8.79
N GLU A 181 -3.35 10.96 7.52
CA GLU A 181 -4.57 10.30 7.07
C GLU A 181 -4.74 8.90 7.69
N VAL A 182 -3.67 8.10 7.71
CA VAL A 182 -3.68 6.76 8.32
C VAL A 182 -3.92 6.85 9.83
N GLU A 183 -3.28 7.79 10.53
CA GLU A 183 -3.48 8.03 11.96
C GLU A 183 -4.95 8.37 12.26
N ASN A 184 -5.55 9.28 11.49
CA ASN A 184 -6.96 9.64 11.65
C ASN A 184 -7.91 8.45 11.41
N LYS A 185 -7.62 7.62 10.40
CA LYS A 185 -8.40 6.41 10.12
C LYS A 185 -8.25 5.38 11.23
N LEU A 186 -7.05 5.21 11.77
CA LEU A 186 -6.79 4.32 12.90
C LEU A 186 -7.56 4.77 14.15
N ILE A 187 -7.53 6.05 14.48
CA ILE A 187 -8.30 6.63 15.61
C ILE A 187 -9.79 6.36 15.43
N SER A 188 -10.32 6.54 14.22
CA SER A 188 -11.73 6.25 13.91
C SER A 188 -12.09 4.77 14.12
N VAL A 189 -11.22 3.85 13.69
CA VAL A 189 -11.42 2.41 13.91
C VAL A 189 -11.32 2.05 15.39
N GLU A 190 -10.35 2.59 16.13
CA GLU A 190 -10.19 2.35 17.56
C GLU A 190 -11.40 2.88 18.36
N ALA A 191 -11.95 4.03 17.99
CA ALA A 191 -13.19 4.54 18.57
C ALA A 191 -14.39 3.60 18.33
N LYS A 192 -14.49 2.98 17.13
CA LYS A 192 -15.52 1.97 16.85
C LYS A 192 -15.34 0.70 17.66
N ILE A 193 -14.09 0.23 17.83
CA ILE A 193 -13.76 -0.92 18.69
C ILE A 193 -14.23 -0.66 20.12
N ASP A 194 -13.92 0.51 20.67
CA ASP A 194 -14.32 0.86 22.03
C ASP A 194 -15.83 0.99 22.18
N HIS A 195 -16.54 1.47 21.15
CA HIS A 195 -18.00 1.52 21.14
C HIS A 195 -18.63 0.12 21.17
N GLU A 196 -18.21 -0.78 20.27
CA GLU A 196 -18.69 -2.16 20.21
C GLU A 196 -18.43 -2.92 21.52
N ARG A 197 -17.25 -2.71 22.12
CA ARG A 197 -16.93 -3.28 23.43
C ARG A 197 -17.92 -2.84 24.51
N ARG A 198 -18.31 -1.56 24.54
CA ARG A 198 -19.27 -1.04 25.52
C ARG A 198 -20.68 -1.60 25.30
N LEU A 199 -21.13 -1.72 24.04
CA LEU A 199 -22.43 -2.31 23.72
C LEU A 199 -22.53 -3.76 24.19
N ALA A 200 -21.47 -4.55 24.05
CA ALA A 200 -21.42 -5.92 24.55
C ALA A 200 -21.61 -6.03 26.08
N PHE A 201 -21.25 -4.99 26.85
CA PHE A 201 -21.49 -4.97 28.30
C PHE A 201 -22.90 -4.48 28.67
N ASP A 202 -23.51 -3.60 27.86
CA ASP A 202 -24.84 -3.04 28.14
C ASP A 202 -25.98 -4.01 27.80
N ASP A 203 -25.81 -4.89 26.80
CA ASP A 203 -26.81 -5.91 26.45
C ASP A 203 -26.96 -6.99 27.54
N ASP A 204 -25.90 -7.29 28.29
CA ASP A 204 -25.96 -8.23 29.42
C ASP A 204 -26.63 -7.61 30.67
N PHE A 205 -26.57 -6.28 30.86
CA PHE A 205 -27.18 -5.61 32.01
C PHE A 205 -28.64 -5.19 31.78
N THR A 206 -29.07 -5.05 30.53
CA THR A 206 -30.44 -4.61 30.18
C THR A 206 -31.50 -5.72 30.26
N LEU A 207 -31.10 -6.97 30.52
CA LEU A 207 -32.05 -8.05 30.87
C LEU A 207 -32.64 -7.91 32.29
N VAL A 208 -32.05 -7.12 33.18
CA VAL A 208 -32.53 -6.96 34.57
C VAL A 208 -33.45 -5.74 34.74
N SER A 209 -33.41 -4.76 33.83
CA SER A 209 -34.18 -3.51 33.95
C SER A 209 -35.50 -3.51 33.18
N ARG A 210 -35.84 -4.55 32.41
CA ARG A 210 -37.20 -4.75 31.87
C ARG A 210 -38.16 -5.39 32.88
N LYS A 211 -38.12 -4.98 34.15
CA LYS A 211 -39.35 -5.00 34.95
C LYS A 211 -40.25 -3.91 34.37
N LYS A 212 -41.15 -4.30 33.46
CA LYS A 212 -42.28 -3.45 33.07
C LYS A 212 -42.79 -2.79 34.36
N PRO A 213 -42.90 -1.45 34.45
CA PRO A 213 -43.63 -0.86 35.56
C PRO A 213 -45.00 -1.51 35.51
N VAL A 214 -45.31 -2.30 36.55
CA VAL A 214 -46.65 -2.81 36.75
C VAL A 214 -47.52 -1.56 36.75
N LYS A 215 -48.30 -1.36 35.67
CA LYS A 215 -49.33 -0.33 35.66
C LYS A 215 -50.19 -0.67 36.86
N ARG A 216 -50.08 0.11 37.93
CA ARG A 216 -51.08 0.12 39.00
C ARG A 216 -52.34 0.58 38.28
N GLU A 217 -53.23 -0.35 37.98
CA GLU A 217 -54.58 0.00 37.57
C GLU A 217 -55.14 0.91 38.66
N ASP A 218 -55.70 2.04 38.24
CA ASP A 218 -56.40 2.92 39.15
C ASP A 218 -57.44 2.11 39.94
N PRO A 219 -57.63 2.38 41.25
CA PRO A 219 -58.50 1.57 42.09
C PRO A 219 -59.87 1.44 41.44
N ASN A 220 -60.26 0.21 41.11
CA ASN A 220 -61.59 -0.06 40.59
C ASN A 220 -62.60 0.44 41.64
N PRO A 221 -63.54 1.35 41.30
CA PRO A 221 -64.52 1.89 42.25
C PRO A 221 -65.45 0.83 42.84
N TYR A 222 -65.43 -0.40 42.30
CA TYR A 222 -66.18 -1.55 42.79
C TYR A 222 -65.32 -2.58 43.55
N ASP A 223 -64.05 -2.28 43.85
CA ASP A 223 -63.23 -3.15 44.70
C ASP A 223 -63.63 -3.00 46.17
N THR A 224 -64.50 -3.91 46.64
CA THR A 224 -65.01 -3.96 48.02
C THR A 224 -64.10 -4.75 48.96
N ARG A 225 -62.91 -5.19 48.51
CA ARG A 225 -62.00 -5.95 49.37
C ARG A 225 -61.50 -5.06 50.51
N PRO A 226 -61.44 -5.58 51.75
CA PRO A 226 -60.94 -4.81 52.89
C PRO A 226 -59.51 -4.33 52.62
N LYS A 227 -59.29 -3.01 52.63
CA LYS A 227 -57.96 -2.40 52.50
C LYS A 227 -57.08 -2.94 53.62
N ARG A 228 -56.10 -3.78 53.28
CA ARG A 228 -55.03 -4.15 54.22
C ARG A 228 -54.20 -2.89 54.48
N PHE A 229 -54.28 -2.37 55.70
CA PHE A 229 -53.40 -1.32 56.19
C PHE A 229 -51.95 -1.77 55.98
N GLN A 230 -51.23 -1.14 55.06
CA GLN A 230 -49.78 -1.18 55.07
C GLN A 230 -49.33 -0.16 56.11
N SER A 231 -48.98 -0.64 57.29
CA SER A 231 -48.30 0.14 58.31
C SER A 231 -46.86 0.39 57.84
N SER A 232 -46.61 1.53 57.19
CA SER A 232 -45.27 2.09 57.10
C SER A 232 -45.16 3.17 58.16
N HIS A 233 -44.63 2.82 59.33
CA HIS A 233 -44.10 3.78 60.29
C HIS A 233 -42.60 3.55 60.45
N TYR A 234 -41.87 4.60 60.05
CA TYR A 234 -40.45 4.93 60.19
C TYR A 234 -39.41 4.08 59.45
#